data_AF-S7Q4J9-F1
#
_entry.id   AF-S7Q4J9-F1
#
_cell.length_a   1.000
_cell.length_b   1.000
_cell.length_c   1.000
_cell.angle_alpha   90.00
_cell.angle_beta   90.00
_cell.angle_gamma   90.00
#
_symmetry.space_group_name_H-M   'P 1'
#
loop_
_entity.id
_entity.type
_entity.pdbx_description
1 polymer ?
#
loop_
_entity_poly.entity_id
_entity_poly.type
_entity_poly.pdbx_seq_one_letter_code
_entity_poly.pdbx_strand_id
1 'polypeptide(L)'
;TPCRRVRRRDCSATMAPETARLTKVRRTKGAGSRGRFRIKDFKSLVRSLLLDAVGHYRTRVSTEYAYPTSTEDDRWAVEVWSRACRDAGTDLPIEEEFVGMITARASHIRGELKTKARSLVELAYGLTAPSNHDERQAKRNKVRDLLTRLGYAYSVSEVFPNPTARSGIYENDVIQRLINVTWFADPKDDGIHYGQYFGRRMPVPVIALVLTAIQNVLDEWRTGERQDIAFSKKHYKAKYDQHLEELERFHDKTRRYGILRTIRSDLLEHAR
;
A
#
# COMPACT_ATOMS: atom_id res chain seq x y z
N THR A 1 -18.78 24.82 -30.88
CA THR A 1 -17.50 24.09 -30.99
C THR A 1 -16.39 25.10 -31.26
N PRO A 2 -15.35 25.15 -30.41
CA PRO A 2 -14.03 24.83 -30.95
C PRO A 2 -13.18 23.97 -29.99
N CYS A 3 -12.50 22.97 -30.58
CA CYS A 3 -11.53 22.09 -29.95
C CYS A 3 -10.36 22.87 -29.34
N ARG A 4 -10.05 22.64 -28.06
CA ARG A 4 -8.85 23.16 -27.41
C ARG A 4 -7.77 22.07 -27.34
N ARG A 5 -6.67 22.34 -28.05
CA ARG A 5 -5.45 21.51 -28.19
C ARG A 5 -4.89 21.05 -26.84
N VAL A 6 -4.64 19.74 -26.73
CA VAL A 6 -3.80 19.13 -25.70
C VAL A 6 -2.35 19.55 -25.96
N ARG A 7 -1.72 20.24 -25.00
CA ARG A 7 -0.29 20.57 -25.03
C ARG A 7 0.52 19.29 -24.83
N ARG A 8 1.27 18.88 -25.86
CA ARG A 8 2.39 17.94 -25.76
C ARG A 8 3.43 18.54 -24.81
N ARG A 9 3.94 17.74 -23.87
CA ARG A 9 5.15 18.06 -23.09
C ARG A 9 6.35 17.69 -23.94
N ASP A 10 7.15 18.69 -24.30
CA ASP A 10 8.48 18.51 -24.85
C ASP A 10 9.38 17.95 -23.75
N CYS A 11 9.93 16.76 -23.99
CA CYS A 11 10.98 16.16 -23.17
C CYS A 11 12.31 16.75 -23.62
N SER A 12 12.86 17.67 -22.83
CA SER A 12 14.26 18.07 -22.91
C SER A 12 15.13 16.86 -22.52
N ALA A 13 16.06 16.51 -23.41
CA ALA A 13 17.03 15.45 -23.22
C ALA A 13 17.90 15.69 -21.98
N THR A 14 17.91 14.75 -21.04
CA THR A 14 18.91 14.67 -19.97
C THR A 14 19.23 13.21 -19.73
N MET A 15 20.53 12.95 -19.68
CA MET A 15 21.30 11.71 -19.79
C MET A 15 20.63 10.41 -19.31
N ALA A 16 20.75 9.38 -20.16
CA ALA A 16 20.29 8.02 -19.90
C ALA A 16 21.01 7.38 -18.70
N PRO A 17 20.31 6.64 -17.83
CA PRO A 17 20.97 5.82 -16.82
C PRO A 17 21.62 4.62 -17.49
N GLU A 18 22.85 4.36 -17.09
CA GLU A 18 23.69 3.23 -17.46
C GLU A 18 22.90 1.92 -17.29
N THR A 19 22.73 1.20 -18.41
CA THR A 19 21.94 -0.02 -18.50
C THR A 19 22.55 -1.12 -17.63
N ALA A 20 21.92 -1.42 -16.49
CA ALA A 20 22.18 -2.64 -15.75
C ALA A 20 21.93 -3.84 -16.67
N ARG A 21 23.00 -4.53 -17.07
CA ARG A 21 22.92 -5.70 -17.96
C ARG A 21 22.32 -6.87 -17.17
N LEU A 22 21.09 -7.25 -17.52
CA LEU A 22 20.50 -8.54 -17.16
C LEU A 22 21.34 -9.64 -17.80
N THR A 23 22.22 -10.25 -17.02
CA THR A 23 23.04 -11.36 -17.53
C THR A 23 22.19 -12.61 -17.45
N LYS A 24 21.73 -13.12 -18.60
CA LYS A 24 21.03 -14.41 -18.68
C LYS A 24 22.05 -15.53 -18.43
N VAL A 25 22.28 -15.87 -17.17
CA VAL A 25 23.22 -16.94 -16.81
C VAL A 25 22.54 -18.30 -16.99
N ARG A 26 23.30 -19.21 -17.61
CA ARG A 26 22.89 -20.54 -18.06
C ARG A 26 22.56 -21.44 -16.86
N ARG A 27 21.36 -22.02 -16.87
CA ARG A 27 20.91 -23.10 -15.96
C ARG A 27 22.01 -24.14 -15.78
N THR A 28 22.63 -24.19 -14.60
CA THR A 28 23.41 -25.35 -14.19
C THR A 28 22.43 -26.47 -13.86
N LYS A 29 22.41 -27.51 -14.69
CA LYS A 29 21.72 -28.76 -14.38
C LYS A 29 22.39 -29.39 -13.14
N GLY A 30 21.81 -29.16 -11.98
CA GLY A 30 22.16 -29.80 -10.72
C GLY A 30 20.90 -30.34 -10.05
N ALA A 31 20.83 -31.68 -9.98
CA ALA A 31 19.94 -32.54 -9.22
C ALA A 31 18.63 -31.95 -8.62
N GLY A 32 17.50 -32.30 -9.25
CA GLY A 32 16.36 -32.86 -8.51
C GLY A 32 15.70 -32.02 -7.42
N SER A 33 15.12 -30.88 -7.77
CA SER A 33 13.70 -30.60 -7.44
C SER A 33 13.23 -29.39 -8.26
N ARG A 34 11.97 -29.40 -8.71
CA ARG A 34 11.28 -28.20 -9.22
C ARG A 34 10.94 -27.28 -8.03
N GLY A 35 11.94 -26.92 -7.22
CA GLY A 35 11.79 -26.09 -6.03
C GLY A 35 12.10 -24.63 -6.33
N ARG A 36 11.18 -23.72 -5.98
CA ARG A 36 11.42 -22.27 -6.02
C ARG A 36 12.47 -21.90 -4.96
N PHE A 37 13.57 -21.24 -5.38
CA PHE A 37 14.61 -20.76 -4.46
C PHE A 37 14.03 -19.83 -3.38
N ARG A 38 14.54 -19.94 -2.16
CA ARG A 38 14.19 -19.10 -1.02
C ARG A 38 15.40 -18.29 -0.57
N ILE A 39 15.16 -17.12 0.02
CA ILE A 39 16.21 -16.23 0.55
C ILE A 39 17.20 -16.97 1.49
N LYS A 40 16.70 -17.96 2.25
CA LYS A 40 17.53 -18.73 3.19
C LYS A 40 18.57 -19.65 2.53
N ASP A 41 18.44 -19.90 1.23
CA ASP A 41 19.30 -20.82 0.47
C ASP A 41 20.61 -20.13 0.01
N PHE A 42 20.76 -18.82 0.24
CA PHE A 42 21.91 -18.01 -0.18
C PHE A 42 22.91 -17.75 0.96
N LYS A 43 24.19 -17.52 0.60
CA LYS A 43 25.27 -17.11 1.53
C LYS A 43 24.92 -15.80 2.25
N SER A 44 25.59 -15.53 3.38
CA SER A 44 25.28 -14.38 4.26
C SER A 44 25.16 -13.04 3.52
N LEU A 45 26.09 -12.74 2.61
CA LEU A 45 26.09 -11.48 1.84
C LEU A 45 24.91 -11.38 0.86
N VAL A 46 24.72 -12.36 -0.03
CA VAL A 46 23.60 -12.35 -1.00
C VAL A 46 22.25 -12.35 -0.26
N ARG A 47 22.18 -13.06 0.86
CA ARG A 47 21.02 -13.08 1.73
C ARG A 47 20.72 -11.71 2.34
N SER A 48 21.73 -10.99 2.85
CA SER A 48 21.51 -9.65 3.42
C SER A 48 21.07 -8.66 2.33
N LEU A 49 21.69 -8.71 1.15
CA LEU A 49 21.31 -7.89 0.00
C LEU A 49 19.87 -8.15 -0.45
N LEU A 50 19.45 -9.42 -0.51
CA LEU A 50 18.08 -9.78 -0.85
C LEU A 50 17.07 -9.26 0.16
N LEU A 51 17.39 -9.34 1.47
CA LEU A 51 16.50 -8.84 2.52
C LEU A 51 16.35 -7.32 2.45
N ASP A 52 17.43 -6.60 2.22
CA ASP A 52 17.43 -5.14 2.08
C ASP A 52 16.69 -4.69 0.82
N ALA A 53 16.98 -5.31 -0.33
CA ALA A 53 16.26 -5.08 -1.58
C ALA A 53 14.75 -5.37 -1.45
N VAL A 54 14.38 -6.41 -0.70
CA VAL A 54 12.97 -6.73 -0.38
C VAL A 54 12.32 -5.61 0.43
N GLY A 55 13.00 -5.07 1.44
CA GLY A 55 12.46 -3.99 2.26
C GLY A 55 12.29 -2.69 1.47
N HIS A 56 13.27 -2.32 0.66
CA HIS A 56 13.13 -1.23 -0.31
C HIS A 56 11.94 -1.44 -1.24
N TYR A 57 11.80 -2.63 -1.83
CA TYR A 57 10.70 -2.94 -2.73
C TYR A 57 9.33 -2.86 -2.04
N ARG A 58 9.16 -3.47 -0.86
CA ARG A 58 7.93 -3.39 -0.06
C ARG A 58 7.54 -1.94 0.24
N THR A 59 8.53 -1.12 0.56
CA THR A 59 8.32 0.28 0.86
C THR A 59 7.86 1.05 -0.39
N ARG A 60 8.45 0.79 -1.56
CA ARG A 60 7.99 1.37 -2.84
C ARG A 60 6.57 0.96 -3.20
N VAL A 61 6.21 -0.30 -3.01
CA VAL A 61 4.82 -0.77 -3.20
C VAL A 61 3.85 0.01 -2.32
N SER A 62 4.25 0.37 -1.10
CA SER A 62 3.38 1.14 -0.19
C SER A 62 3.32 2.64 -0.54
N THR A 63 4.46 3.21 -0.94
CA THR A 63 4.66 4.68 -1.01
C THR A 63 4.59 5.26 -2.42
N GLU A 64 4.83 4.45 -3.46
CA GLU A 64 4.75 4.85 -4.88
C GLU A 64 3.47 4.33 -5.52
N TYR A 65 3.25 3.00 -5.54
CA TYR A 65 2.06 2.40 -6.14
C TYR A 65 1.83 0.96 -5.68
N ALA A 66 0.64 0.65 -5.18
CA ALA A 66 0.34 -0.64 -4.53
C ALA A 66 0.12 -1.82 -5.49
N TYR A 67 -0.12 -1.56 -6.78
CA TYR A 67 -0.48 -2.60 -7.77
C TYR A 67 0.35 -2.56 -9.07
N PRO A 68 1.69 -2.52 -8.95
CA PRO A 68 2.60 -2.40 -10.10
C PRO A 68 2.31 -3.41 -11.21
N THR A 69 2.55 -3.02 -12.45
CA THR A 69 2.54 -3.92 -13.61
C THR A 69 3.75 -4.85 -13.58
N SER A 70 3.76 -5.91 -14.40
CA SER A 70 4.93 -6.78 -14.51
C SER A 70 6.18 -6.02 -14.93
N THR A 71 6.05 -5.02 -15.81
CA THR A 71 7.18 -4.20 -16.26
C THR A 71 7.68 -3.25 -15.16
N GLU A 72 6.78 -2.72 -14.33
CA GLU A 72 7.15 -1.92 -13.17
C GLU A 72 7.81 -2.79 -12.09
N ASP A 73 7.29 -3.99 -11.85
CA ASP A 73 7.86 -4.98 -10.93
C ASP A 73 9.31 -5.31 -11.29
N ASP A 74 9.57 -5.67 -12.55
CA ASP A 74 10.91 -6.00 -13.03
C ASP A 74 11.87 -4.81 -12.89
N ARG A 75 11.42 -3.61 -13.31
CA ARG A 75 12.21 -2.39 -13.19
C ARG A 75 12.54 -2.07 -11.73
N TRP A 76 11.55 -2.11 -10.85
CA TRP A 76 11.73 -1.82 -9.44
C TRP A 76 12.64 -2.83 -8.76
N ALA A 77 12.55 -4.11 -9.12
CA ALA A 77 13.44 -5.15 -8.61
C ALA A 77 14.90 -4.90 -8.99
N VAL A 78 15.18 -4.48 -10.23
CA VAL A 78 16.53 -4.07 -10.64
C VAL A 78 17.00 -2.86 -9.83
N GLU A 79 16.19 -1.81 -9.72
CA GLU A 79 16.55 -0.57 -9.02
C GLU A 79 16.85 -0.79 -7.54
N VAL A 80 16.03 -1.58 -6.83
CA VAL A 80 16.21 -1.86 -5.40
C VAL A 80 17.36 -2.84 -5.13
N TRP A 81 17.62 -3.77 -6.05
CA TRP A 81 18.81 -4.64 -5.97
C TRP A 81 20.09 -3.85 -6.14
N SER A 82 20.16 -3.01 -7.17
CA SER A 82 21.31 -2.12 -7.38
C SER A 82 21.52 -1.18 -6.20
N ARG A 83 20.43 -0.72 -5.56
CA ARG A 83 20.52 0.07 -4.33
C ARG A 83 21.13 -0.72 -3.17
N ALA A 84 20.62 -1.92 -2.88
CA ALA A 84 21.14 -2.76 -1.81
C ALA A 84 22.63 -3.10 -2.03
N CYS A 85 23.03 -3.37 -3.28
CA CYS A 85 24.44 -3.63 -3.62
C CYS A 85 25.32 -2.40 -3.34
N ARG A 86 24.89 -1.21 -3.77
CA ARG A 86 25.61 0.05 -3.51
C ARG A 86 25.73 0.34 -2.02
N ASP A 87 24.65 0.18 -1.27
CA ASP A 87 24.62 0.46 0.17
C ASP A 87 25.54 -0.51 0.95
N ALA A 88 25.77 -1.72 0.42
CA ALA A 88 26.73 -2.69 0.94
C ALA A 88 28.17 -2.54 0.39
N GLY A 89 28.42 -1.60 -0.53
CA GLY A 89 29.73 -1.44 -1.18
C GLY A 89 30.11 -2.59 -2.12
N THR A 90 29.12 -3.24 -2.72
CA THR A 90 29.29 -4.39 -3.62
C THR A 90 28.68 -4.12 -5.00
N ASP A 91 29.11 -4.88 -6.00
CA ASP A 91 28.53 -4.84 -7.34
C ASP A 91 28.26 -6.27 -7.82
N LEU A 92 27.04 -6.75 -7.57
CA LEU A 92 26.60 -8.07 -7.97
C LEU A 92 25.49 -7.97 -9.02
N PRO A 93 25.58 -8.71 -10.13
CA PRO A 93 24.52 -8.74 -11.13
C PRO A 93 23.24 -9.30 -10.52
N ILE A 94 22.10 -8.76 -10.93
CA ILE A 94 20.80 -9.31 -10.56
C ILE A 94 20.50 -10.57 -11.37
N GLU A 95 20.06 -11.62 -10.68
CA GLU A 95 19.61 -12.88 -11.28
C GLU A 95 18.06 -12.90 -11.42
N GLU A 96 17.53 -13.66 -12.37
CA GLU A 96 16.08 -13.77 -12.63
C GLU A 96 15.33 -14.28 -11.39
N GLU A 97 15.95 -15.18 -10.64
CA GLU A 97 15.48 -15.72 -9.38
C GLU A 97 15.34 -14.62 -8.30
N PHE A 98 16.23 -13.62 -8.30
CA PHE A 98 16.18 -12.51 -7.34
C PHE A 98 15.00 -11.60 -7.63
N VAL A 99 14.76 -11.30 -8.91
CA VAL A 99 13.57 -10.55 -9.35
C VAL A 99 12.31 -11.25 -8.83
N GLY A 100 12.16 -12.55 -9.07
CA GLY A 100 11.00 -13.32 -8.63
C GLY A 100 10.84 -13.45 -7.10
N MET A 101 11.92 -13.30 -6.33
CA MET A 101 11.89 -13.27 -4.86
C MET A 101 11.52 -11.90 -4.30
N ILE A 102 11.99 -10.82 -4.94
CA ILE A 102 11.71 -9.44 -4.57
C ILE A 102 10.25 -9.11 -4.89
N THR A 103 9.81 -9.35 -6.13
CA THR A 103 8.49 -8.92 -6.61
C THR A 103 7.33 -9.65 -5.93
N ALA A 104 7.57 -10.89 -5.48
CA ALA A 104 6.62 -11.67 -4.69
C ALA A 104 6.16 -10.95 -3.40
N ARG A 105 6.92 -9.97 -2.91
CA ARG A 105 6.64 -9.27 -1.65
C ARG A 105 5.54 -8.21 -1.76
N ALA A 106 5.12 -7.85 -2.97
CA ALA A 106 4.02 -6.91 -3.16
C ALA A 106 2.70 -7.45 -2.60
N SER A 107 2.41 -8.74 -2.79
CA SER A 107 1.21 -9.36 -2.19
C SER A 107 1.32 -9.52 -0.68
N HIS A 108 2.53 -9.67 -0.15
CA HIS A 108 2.76 -9.86 1.28
C HIS A 108 2.38 -8.61 2.07
N ILE A 109 2.86 -7.43 1.69
CA ILE A 109 2.53 -6.18 2.40
C ILE A 109 1.03 -5.87 2.34
N ARG A 110 0.37 -6.14 1.21
CA ARG A 110 -1.10 -5.99 1.10
C ARG A 110 -1.83 -6.97 2.02
N GLY A 111 -1.43 -8.24 2.05
CA GLY A 111 -2.04 -9.25 2.92
C GLY A 111 -1.83 -8.97 4.41
N GLU A 112 -0.66 -8.44 4.76
CA GLU A 112 -0.34 -7.97 6.12
C GLU A 112 -1.25 -6.81 6.52
N LEU A 113 -1.37 -5.78 5.67
CA LEU A 113 -2.29 -4.66 5.90
C LEU A 113 -3.74 -5.13 6.03
N LYS A 114 -4.22 -6.02 5.13
CA LYS A 114 -5.57 -6.59 5.23
C LYS A 114 -5.81 -7.25 6.59
N THR A 115 -4.84 -8.03 7.06
CA THR A 115 -4.94 -8.75 8.33
C THR A 115 -5.07 -7.78 9.51
N LYS A 116 -4.23 -6.74 9.55
CA LYS A 116 -4.30 -5.66 10.55
C LYS A 116 -5.60 -4.86 10.44
N ALA A 117 -6.03 -4.54 9.21
CA ALA A 117 -7.28 -3.83 8.91
C ALA A 117 -8.50 -4.59 9.42
N ARG A 118 -8.55 -5.91 9.22
CA ARG A 118 -9.69 -6.73 9.67
C ARG A 118 -9.91 -6.55 11.17
N SER A 119 -8.86 -6.76 11.98
CA SER A 119 -8.96 -6.62 13.44
C SER A 119 -9.39 -5.21 13.87
N LEU A 120 -8.77 -4.16 13.31
CA LEU A 120 -9.04 -2.78 13.71
C LEU A 120 -10.42 -2.28 13.25
N VAL A 121 -10.83 -2.60 12.02
CA VAL A 121 -12.13 -2.18 11.46
C VAL A 121 -13.28 -2.93 12.14
N GLU A 122 -13.14 -4.24 12.38
CA GLU A 122 -14.15 -5.02 13.09
C GLU A 122 -14.36 -4.49 14.51
N LEU A 123 -13.26 -4.19 15.21
CA LEU A 123 -13.31 -3.59 16.55
C LEU A 123 -13.96 -2.20 16.53
N ALA A 124 -13.47 -1.30 15.67
CA ALA A 124 -13.94 0.09 15.62
C ALA A 124 -15.43 0.21 15.29
N TYR A 125 -15.97 -0.72 14.50
CA TYR A 125 -17.37 -0.68 14.09
C TYR A 125 -18.24 -1.77 14.74
N GLY A 126 -17.72 -2.53 15.71
CA GLY A 126 -18.48 -3.59 16.39
C GLY A 126 -19.00 -4.67 15.43
N LEU A 127 -18.21 -5.02 14.42
CA LEU A 127 -18.58 -6.03 13.43
C LEU A 127 -18.20 -7.42 13.95
N THR A 128 -19.15 -8.06 14.60
CA THR A 128 -19.03 -9.42 15.15
C THR A 128 -20.02 -10.36 14.50
N ALA A 129 -19.86 -11.67 14.68
CA ALA A 129 -20.86 -12.64 14.21
C ALA A 129 -22.25 -12.27 14.79
N PRO A 130 -23.30 -12.13 13.96
CA PRO A 130 -24.63 -11.80 14.46
C PRO A 130 -25.25 -13.00 15.19
N SER A 131 -25.95 -12.74 16.28
CA SER A 131 -26.69 -13.76 17.04
C SER A 131 -28.10 -13.99 16.50
N ASN A 132 -28.66 -13.04 15.74
CA ASN A 132 -30.02 -13.11 15.21
C ASN A 132 -30.16 -12.32 13.88
N HIS A 133 -31.36 -12.38 13.29
CA HIS A 133 -31.65 -11.70 12.03
C HIS A 133 -31.57 -10.17 12.13
N ASP A 134 -31.98 -9.59 13.26
CA ASP A 134 -32.04 -8.14 13.43
C ASP A 134 -30.64 -7.54 13.57
N GLU A 135 -29.75 -8.19 14.32
CA GLU A 135 -28.32 -7.82 14.38
C GLU A 135 -27.65 -7.89 13.02
N ARG A 136 -27.95 -8.94 12.24
CA ARG A 136 -27.43 -9.08 10.87
C ARG A 136 -27.90 -7.89 10.02
N GLN A 137 -29.18 -7.52 10.09
CA GLN A 137 -29.72 -6.38 9.37
C GLN A 137 -29.13 -5.04 9.83
N ALA A 138 -28.92 -4.86 11.14
CA ALA A 138 -28.29 -3.66 11.69
C ALA A 138 -26.84 -3.52 11.19
N LYS A 139 -26.06 -4.61 11.19
CA LYS A 139 -24.70 -4.65 10.64
C LYS A 139 -24.68 -4.34 9.14
N ARG A 140 -25.60 -4.91 8.35
CA ARG A 140 -25.79 -4.56 6.93
C ARG A 140 -25.99 -3.07 6.73
N ASN A 141 -26.92 -2.48 7.47
CA ASN A 141 -27.25 -1.05 7.35
C ASN A 141 -26.03 -0.19 7.72
N LYS A 142 -25.35 -0.51 8.83
CA LYS A 142 -24.13 0.19 9.25
C LYS A 142 -23.03 0.14 8.19
N VAL A 143 -22.75 -1.03 7.62
CA VAL A 143 -21.75 -1.20 6.55
C VAL A 143 -22.13 -0.42 5.30
N ARG A 144 -23.41 -0.44 4.89
CA ARG A 144 -23.90 0.35 3.77
C ARG A 144 -23.68 1.85 4.00
N ASP A 145 -23.96 2.34 5.20
CA ASP A 145 -23.85 3.76 5.53
C ASP A 145 -22.38 4.21 5.59
N LEU A 146 -21.50 3.36 6.11
CA LEU A 146 -20.04 3.55 6.09
C LEU A 146 -19.48 3.58 4.66
N LEU A 147 -19.91 2.68 3.79
CA LEU A 147 -19.46 2.66 2.38
C LEU A 147 -20.03 3.83 1.56
N THR A 148 -21.20 4.35 1.94
CA THR A 148 -21.87 5.44 1.22
C THR A 148 -21.09 6.74 1.35
N ARG A 149 -20.63 7.28 0.21
CA ARG A 149 -19.87 8.55 0.12
C ARG A 149 -18.68 8.58 1.09
N LEU A 150 -17.93 7.46 1.16
CA LEU A 150 -16.75 7.31 2.02
C LEU A 150 -17.01 7.61 3.50
N GLY A 151 -18.17 7.23 4.05
CA GLY A 151 -18.51 7.46 5.45
C GLY A 151 -17.41 6.97 6.43
N TYR A 152 -16.77 5.84 6.12
CA TYR A 152 -15.66 5.29 6.91
C TYR A 152 -14.38 6.14 6.94
N ALA A 153 -14.26 7.15 6.08
CA ALA A 153 -13.09 8.03 6.04
C ALA A 153 -13.24 9.24 6.97
N TYR A 154 -14.46 9.56 7.42
CA TYR A 154 -14.70 10.73 8.28
C TYR A 154 -14.34 10.44 9.73
N SER A 155 -13.97 11.48 10.47
CA SER A 155 -13.75 11.38 11.91
C SER A 155 -15.05 11.00 12.61
N VAL A 156 -14.92 10.16 13.65
CA VAL A 156 -16.04 9.74 14.47
C VAL A 156 -16.00 10.58 15.75
N SER A 157 -16.93 11.53 15.88
CA SER A 157 -17.10 12.23 17.16
C SER A 157 -17.98 11.38 18.08
N GLU A 158 -17.39 10.82 19.13
CA GLU A 158 -18.17 10.10 20.17
C GLU A 158 -18.95 11.07 21.09
N VAL A 159 -18.54 12.34 21.14
CA VAL A 159 -19.09 13.35 22.06
C VAL A 159 -20.38 13.96 21.52
N PHE A 160 -20.50 14.13 20.20
CA PHE A 160 -21.71 14.63 19.54
C PHE A 160 -22.06 13.74 18.35
N PRO A 161 -22.78 12.63 18.56
CA PRO A 161 -23.25 11.77 17.48
C PRO A 161 -24.35 12.50 16.70
N ASN A 162 -23.97 13.41 15.80
CA ASN A 162 -24.86 13.90 14.77
C ASN A 162 -24.64 13.04 13.52
N PRO A 163 -25.56 12.10 13.19
CA PRO A 163 -25.41 11.18 12.06
C PRO A 163 -25.35 11.88 10.70
N THR A 164 -25.64 13.18 10.63
CA THR A 164 -25.53 14.01 9.42
C THR A 164 -24.28 14.87 9.35
N ALA A 165 -23.60 15.12 10.48
CA ALA A 165 -22.40 15.96 10.53
C ALA A 165 -21.15 15.12 10.25
N ARG A 166 -20.87 14.89 8.97
CA ARG A 166 -19.60 14.28 8.53
C ARG A 166 -18.51 15.37 8.54
N SER A 167 -17.65 15.38 9.55
CA SER A 167 -16.46 16.26 9.64
C SER A 167 -15.17 15.46 9.54
N GLY A 168 -14.05 16.11 9.22
CA GLY A 168 -12.73 15.47 9.22
C GLY A 168 -12.59 14.33 8.22
N ILE A 169 -12.81 14.59 6.92
CA ILE A 169 -12.61 13.55 5.90
C ILE A 169 -11.13 13.13 5.86
N TYR A 170 -10.90 11.82 5.86
CA TYR A 170 -9.59 11.15 6.00
C TYR A 170 -8.94 11.25 7.38
N GLU A 171 -9.67 11.71 8.40
CA GLU A 171 -9.20 11.83 9.80
C GLU A 171 -9.84 10.78 10.72
N ASN A 172 -10.34 9.68 10.16
CA ASN A 172 -10.81 8.57 10.96
C ASN A 172 -9.63 7.91 11.72
N ASP A 173 -9.75 7.73 13.03
CA ASP A 173 -8.71 7.12 13.88
C ASP A 173 -8.22 5.75 13.39
N VAL A 174 -9.08 4.97 12.74
CA VAL A 174 -8.69 3.67 12.16
C VAL A 174 -7.61 3.83 11.09
N ILE A 175 -7.61 4.95 10.34
CA ILE A 175 -6.59 5.26 9.34
C ILE A 175 -5.22 5.45 10.02
N GLN A 176 -5.14 6.30 11.04
CA GLN A 176 -3.90 6.52 11.79
C GLN A 176 -3.41 5.22 12.43
N ARG A 177 -4.30 4.49 13.12
CA ARG A 177 -3.96 3.23 13.76
C ARG A 177 -3.40 2.22 12.76
N LEU A 178 -4.02 2.09 11.58
CA LEU A 178 -3.52 1.20 10.52
C LEU A 178 -2.15 1.61 10.00
N ILE A 179 -1.92 2.91 9.83
CA ILE A 179 -0.59 3.41 9.43
C ILE A 179 0.46 3.00 10.47
N ASN A 180 0.18 3.26 11.74
CA ASN A 180 1.11 2.97 12.83
C ASN A 180 1.41 1.48 12.90
N VAL A 181 0.38 0.62 12.96
CA VAL A 181 0.61 -0.82 13.10
C VAL A 181 1.21 -1.47 11.87
N THR A 182 1.08 -0.88 10.67
CA THR A 182 1.59 -1.50 9.43
C THR A 182 3.01 -1.08 9.10
N TRP A 183 3.41 0.17 9.37
CA TRP A 183 4.70 0.68 8.91
C TRP A 183 5.58 1.28 10.02
N PHE A 184 5.09 1.49 11.24
CA PHE A 184 5.80 2.27 12.26
C PHE A 184 5.69 1.73 13.70
N ALA A 185 5.29 0.47 13.89
CA ALA A 185 5.12 -0.08 15.23
C ALA A 185 6.45 -0.53 15.83
N ASP A 186 7.28 -1.17 15.02
CA ASP A 186 8.55 -1.76 15.44
C ASP A 186 9.76 -1.10 14.76
N PRO A 187 10.94 -1.02 15.40
CA PRO A 187 12.17 -0.46 14.80
C PRO A 187 12.60 -1.10 13.47
N LYS A 188 12.07 -2.30 13.17
CA LYS A 188 12.34 -3.05 11.94
C LYS A 188 11.30 -2.83 10.85
N ASP A 189 10.23 -2.10 11.16
CA ASP A 189 9.17 -1.84 10.19
C ASP A 189 9.67 -0.94 9.06
N ASP A 190 9.03 -1.13 7.90
CA ASP A 190 9.44 -0.52 6.64
C ASP A 190 9.48 1.03 6.74
N GLY A 191 8.57 1.64 7.51
CA GLY A 191 8.51 3.09 7.72
C GLY A 191 9.59 3.66 8.62
N ILE A 192 10.20 2.84 9.48
CA ILE A 192 11.33 3.23 10.32
C ILE A 192 12.64 2.97 9.57
N HIS A 193 12.84 1.75 9.09
CA HIS A 193 14.09 1.34 8.45
C HIS A 193 14.30 2.00 7.07
N TYR A 194 13.22 2.26 6.32
CA TYR A 194 13.25 2.88 5.00
C TYR A 194 12.50 4.22 4.97
N GLY A 195 12.60 5.00 6.06
CA GLY A 195 11.88 6.25 6.25
C GLY A 195 12.04 7.30 5.13
N GLN A 196 13.12 7.21 4.34
CA GLN A 196 13.35 8.08 3.18
C GLN A 196 12.22 8.04 2.13
N TYR A 197 11.50 6.92 2.01
CA TYR A 197 10.38 6.78 1.07
C TYR A 197 9.11 7.48 1.53
N PHE A 198 8.94 7.65 2.85
CA PHE A 198 7.78 8.35 3.41
C PHE A 198 7.95 9.88 3.40
N GLY A 199 9.17 10.37 3.18
CA GLY A 199 9.48 11.78 3.01
C GLY A 199 9.12 12.64 4.22
N ARG A 200 8.60 13.84 3.95
CA ARG A 200 8.19 14.83 4.97
C ARG A 200 6.70 14.81 5.29
N ARG A 201 5.90 14.10 4.49
CA ARG A 201 4.44 14.01 4.61
C ARG A 201 4.00 12.67 4.09
N MET A 202 3.06 12.03 4.79
CA MET A 202 2.55 10.71 4.43
C MET A 202 2.26 10.61 2.92
N PRO A 203 2.83 9.65 2.18
CA PRO A 203 2.55 9.52 0.76
C PRO A 203 1.06 9.26 0.51
N VAL A 204 0.50 9.92 -0.51
CA VAL A 204 -0.90 9.71 -0.93
C VAL A 204 -1.17 8.22 -1.25
N PRO A 205 -0.24 7.47 -1.88
CA PRO A 205 -0.38 6.03 -2.08
C PRO A 205 -0.61 5.21 -0.80
N VAL A 206 -0.01 5.60 0.33
CA VAL A 206 -0.21 4.91 1.62
C VAL A 206 -1.64 5.12 2.11
N ILE A 207 -2.12 6.36 2.07
CA ILE A 207 -3.49 6.71 2.49
C ILE A 207 -4.51 5.98 1.62
N ALA A 208 -4.34 6.01 0.30
CA ALA A 208 -5.21 5.29 -0.63
C ALA A 208 -5.20 3.78 -0.35
N LEU A 209 -4.04 3.19 -0.03
CA LEU A 209 -3.92 1.78 0.26
C LEU A 209 -4.65 1.40 1.56
N VAL A 210 -4.54 2.23 2.60
CA VAL A 210 -5.27 2.07 3.87
C VAL A 210 -6.78 2.17 3.65
N LEU A 211 -7.26 3.19 2.93
CA LEU A 211 -8.68 3.34 2.59
C LEU A 211 -9.21 2.13 1.83
N THR A 212 -8.42 1.61 0.88
CA THR A 212 -8.77 0.42 0.11
C THR A 212 -8.86 -0.83 1.02
N ALA A 213 -7.97 -0.96 1.99
CA ALA A 213 -8.01 -2.07 2.96
C ALA A 213 -9.24 -1.98 3.89
N ILE A 214 -9.58 -0.79 4.37
CA ILE A 214 -10.81 -0.55 5.14
C ILE A 214 -12.03 -0.91 4.29
N GLN A 215 -12.09 -0.42 3.05
CA GLN A 215 -13.18 -0.76 2.12
C GLN A 215 -13.25 -2.27 1.87
N ASN A 216 -12.11 -2.96 1.76
CA ASN A 216 -12.10 -4.41 1.59
C ASN A 216 -12.76 -5.12 2.76
N VAL A 217 -12.40 -4.77 4.00
CA VAL A 217 -13.00 -5.37 5.20
C VAL A 217 -14.49 -5.04 5.27
N LEU A 218 -14.90 -3.80 5.02
CA LEU A 218 -16.32 -3.45 4.98
C LEU A 218 -17.09 -4.22 3.90
N ASP A 219 -16.46 -4.48 2.75
CA ASP A 219 -17.04 -5.31 1.70
C ASP A 219 -17.24 -6.77 2.17
N GLU A 220 -16.35 -7.31 3.03
CA GLU A 220 -16.51 -8.63 3.66
C GLU A 220 -17.78 -8.71 4.52
N TRP A 221 -18.25 -7.58 5.05
CA TRP A 221 -19.40 -7.50 5.96
C TRP A 221 -20.70 -7.03 5.29
N ARG A 222 -20.73 -6.89 3.95
CA ARG A 222 -21.90 -6.37 3.22
C ARG A 222 -23.21 -7.11 3.47
N THR A 223 -23.16 -8.41 3.77
CA THR A 223 -24.34 -9.24 4.01
C THR A 223 -24.79 -9.25 5.48
N GLY A 224 -24.05 -8.56 6.35
CA GLY A 224 -24.26 -8.53 7.80
C GLY A 224 -23.52 -9.65 8.54
N GLU A 225 -22.85 -10.51 7.78
CA GLU A 225 -21.96 -11.57 8.24
C GLU A 225 -20.66 -11.48 7.44
N ARG A 226 -19.55 -11.90 8.05
CA ARG A 226 -18.26 -11.86 7.40
C ARG A 226 -18.13 -12.92 6.32
N GLN A 227 -17.76 -12.49 5.12
CA GLN A 227 -17.38 -13.35 4.00
C GLN A 227 -15.97 -12.95 3.55
N ASP A 228 -15.03 -13.91 3.51
CA ASP A 228 -13.65 -13.58 3.12
C ASP A 228 -13.59 -13.15 1.65
N ILE A 229 -13.04 -11.95 1.40
CA ILE A 229 -12.86 -11.41 0.05
C ILE A 229 -11.37 -11.17 -0.17
N ALA A 230 -10.79 -11.80 -1.19
CA ALA A 230 -9.37 -11.66 -1.49
C ALA A 230 -8.94 -10.20 -1.76
N PHE A 231 -7.95 -9.72 -1.02
CA PHE A 231 -7.32 -8.40 -1.23
C PHE A 231 -6.24 -8.48 -2.32
N SER A 232 -6.68 -8.85 -3.53
CA SER A 232 -5.81 -9.08 -4.67
C SER A 232 -5.93 -7.98 -5.71
N LYS A 233 -4.92 -7.89 -6.60
CA LYS A 233 -4.90 -6.93 -7.72
C LYS A 233 -6.18 -6.99 -8.56
N LYS A 234 -6.65 -8.21 -8.83
CA LYS A 234 -7.88 -8.45 -9.61
C LYS A 234 -9.11 -7.77 -9.02
N HIS A 235 -9.25 -7.74 -7.69
CA HIS A 235 -10.46 -7.27 -7.03
C HIS A 235 -10.37 -5.81 -6.55
N TYR A 236 -9.18 -5.34 -6.16
CA TYR A 236 -9.03 -4.06 -5.46
C TYR A 236 -8.13 -3.03 -6.15
N LYS A 237 -7.47 -3.35 -7.27
CA LYS A 237 -6.70 -2.34 -8.01
C LYS A 237 -7.57 -1.15 -8.43
N ALA A 238 -8.74 -1.40 -9.04
CA ALA A 238 -9.61 -0.33 -9.51
C ALA A 238 -10.13 0.57 -8.37
N LYS A 239 -10.43 -0.03 -7.20
CA LYS A 239 -10.85 0.73 -6.00
C LYS A 239 -9.70 1.57 -5.44
N TYR A 240 -8.50 1.01 -5.43
CA TYR A 240 -7.30 1.75 -5.03
C TYR A 240 -7.01 2.94 -5.95
N ASP A 241 -7.09 2.73 -7.26
CA ASP A 241 -6.91 3.81 -8.24
C ASP A 241 -7.99 4.90 -8.05
N GLN A 242 -9.24 4.49 -7.78
CA GLN A 242 -10.31 5.43 -7.43
C GLN A 242 -9.99 6.25 -6.17
N HIS A 243 -9.45 5.63 -5.11
CA HIS A 243 -9.03 6.36 -3.90
C HIS A 243 -7.90 7.36 -4.17
N LEU A 244 -6.94 7.00 -5.03
CA LEU A 244 -5.90 7.93 -5.47
C LEU A 244 -6.51 9.15 -6.18
N GLU A 245 -7.38 8.91 -7.16
CA GLU A 245 -8.06 9.99 -7.90
C GLU A 245 -8.92 10.87 -6.99
N GLU A 246 -9.61 10.29 -6.00
CA GLU A 246 -10.42 11.02 -5.04
C GLU A 246 -9.57 11.89 -4.11
N LEU A 247 -8.44 11.38 -3.61
CA LEU A 247 -7.49 12.13 -2.80
C LEU A 247 -6.85 13.27 -3.59
N GLU A 248 -6.47 13.05 -4.85
CA GLU A 248 -5.94 14.09 -5.75
C GLU A 248 -6.99 15.17 -6.03
N ARG A 249 -8.22 14.76 -6.35
CA ARG A 249 -9.33 15.69 -6.57
C ARG A 249 -9.64 16.50 -5.32
N PHE A 250 -9.56 15.88 -4.14
CA PHE A 250 -9.71 16.56 -2.86
C PHE A 250 -8.58 17.57 -2.64
N HIS A 251 -7.33 17.19 -2.93
CA HIS A 251 -6.18 18.09 -2.88
C HIS A 251 -6.41 19.32 -3.74
N ASP A 252 -6.80 19.14 -5.00
CA ASP A 252 -6.97 20.23 -5.95
C ASP A 252 -8.08 21.20 -5.51
N LYS A 253 -9.21 20.67 -5.06
CA LYS A 253 -10.34 21.49 -4.56
C LYS A 253 -10.03 22.24 -3.28
N THR A 254 -9.17 21.68 -2.43
CA THR A 254 -8.82 22.24 -1.11
C THR A 254 -7.43 22.90 -1.09
N ARG A 255 -6.77 23.01 -2.25
CA ARG A 255 -5.37 23.43 -2.35
C ARG A 255 -5.07 24.75 -1.65
N ARG A 256 -5.97 25.73 -1.77
CA ARG A 256 -5.84 27.05 -1.12
C ARG A 256 -5.81 26.99 0.41
N TYR A 257 -6.44 25.96 0.98
CA TYR A 257 -6.51 25.75 2.42
C TYR A 257 -5.43 24.79 2.93
N GLY A 258 -4.77 24.06 2.03
CA GLY A 258 -3.72 23.11 2.41
C GLY A 258 -4.21 21.90 3.21
N ILE A 259 -5.51 21.59 3.20
CA ILE A 259 -6.12 20.58 4.08
C ILE A 259 -5.45 19.21 3.94
N LEU A 260 -5.38 18.64 2.73
CA LEU A 260 -4.71 17.34 2.55
C LEU A 260 -3.22 17.39 2.93
N ARG A 261 -2.58 18.55 2.77
CA ARG A 261 -1.19 18.73 3.19
C ARG A 261 -1.07 18.64 4.72
N THR A 262 -1.99 19.24 5.48
CA THR A 262 -2.04 19.16 6.94
C THR A 262 -2.30 17.72 7.37
N ILE A 263 -3.36 17.07 6.86
CA ILE A 263 -3.68 15.66 7.15
C ILE A 263 -2.46 14.76 6.92
N ARG A 264 -1.76 14.90 5.79
CA ARG A 264 -0.57 14.08 5.50
C ARG A 264 0.62 14.37 6.43
N SER A 265 0.75 15.60 6.91
CA SER A 265 1.76 15.97 7.90
C SER A 265 1.43 15.32 9.24
N ASP A 266 0.19 15.51 9.71
CA ASP A 266 -0.29 14.98 10.98
C ASP A 266 -0.21 13.45 11.01
N LEU A 267 -0.62 12.77 9.92
CA LEU A 267 -0.55 11.31 9.82
C LEU A 267 0.87 10.77 9.97
N LEU A 268 1.87 11.48 9.44
CA LEU A 268 3.27 11.05 9.51
C LEU A 268 3.91 11.42 10.85
N GLU A 269 3.52 12.56 11.44
CA GLU A 269 3.99 12.99 12.76
C GLU A 269 3.52 12.04 13.85
N HIS A 270 2.22 11.69 13.88
CA HIS A 270 1.65 10.76 14.86
C HIS A 270 2.01 9.28 14.59
N ALA A 271 2.67 8.99 13.48
CA ALA A 271 3.20 7.66 13.18
C ALA A 271 4.64 7.47 13.67
N ARG A 272 5.40 8.55 13.84
CA ARG A 272 6.80 8.52 14.30
C ARG A 272 6.89 8.70 15.81
#